data_AF-A0A1T5DK71-F1
#
_entry.id   AF-A0A1T5DK71-F1
#
_cell.length_a   1.000
_cell.length_b   1.000
_cell.length_c   1.000
_cell.angle_alpha   90.00
_cell.angle_beta   90.00
_cell.angle_gamma   90.00
#
_symmetry.space_group_name_H-M   'P 1'
#
loop_
_entity.id
_entity.type
_entity.pdbx_description
1 polymer ?
#
loop_
_entity_poly.entity_id
_entity_poly.type
_entity_poly.pdbx_seq_one_letter_code
_entity_poly.pdbx_strand_id
1 'polypeptide(L)'
;MESLQDRNSRVYRITYETFSKFSNNLNRCKSLDDVSRVSVRFLKYLLNFHLFRISVNQVGSYLVYCQCNSTGRFELIQRENLFPYEIKIMEDNIPIRTGNVPTELSEKISETNLEAPFLWSWTFKKMDLDFTVSLVADKNKAFDVGDIEMLKLISDSFQAKFQEIYLKEELDHKNKSLLQALDVIKNQNKKINQIVENQKQTIADRTKEVVEKNEKLLRISALNAHNVREPLSRIQGIVQLYDVFDDKTCREELLPKLKQSSEEMDQVLQEVINMATAEINQLKAKEL
;
A
#
# COMPACT_ATOMS: atom_id res chain seq x y z
N MET A 1 32.12 -20.36 -60.58
CA MET A 1 30.92 -21.01 -60.00
C MET A 1 31.06 -20.95 -58.49
N GLU A 2 30.47 -19.95 -57.83
CA GLU A 2 30.34 -20.01 -56.37
C GLU A 2 29.42 -21.17 -56.03
N SER A 3 29.88 -22.08 -55.16
CA SER A 3 29.11 -23.25 -54.76
C SER A 3 27.88 -22.82 -53.96
N LEU A 4 26.76 -23.51 -54.13
CA LEU A 4 25.51 -23.28 -53.39
C LEU A 4 25.73 -23.24 -51.85
N GLN A 5 26.77 -23.92 -51.36
CA GLN A 5 27.18 -23.95 -49.97
C GLN A 5 27.76 -22.61 -49.47
N ASP A 6 28.57 -21.92 -50.28
CA ASP A 6 29.15 -20.61 -49.93
C ASP A 6 28.06 -19.52 -49.91
N ARG A 7 27.10 -19.61 -50.85
CA ARG A 7 25.95 -18.70 -50.89
C ARG A 7 25.05 -18.83 -49.67
N ASN A 8 24.75 -20.06 -49.23
CA ASN A 8 23.95 -20.31 -48.02
C ASN A 8 24.68 -19.82 -46.76
N SER A 9 25.99 -20.08 -46.63
CA SER A 9 26.81 -19.61 -45.51
C SER A 9 26.80 -18.08 -45.37
N ARG A 10 26.90 -17.35 -46.49
CA ARG A 10 26.80 -15.88 -46.51
C ARG A 10 25.43 -15.36 -46.10
N VAL A 11 24.36 -16.00 -46.56
CA VAL A 11 22.98 -15.64 -46.17
C VAL A 11 22.79 -15.81 -44.68
N TYR A 12 23.17 -16.96 -44.10
CA TYR A 12 23.11 -17.17 -42.65
C TYR A 12 23.89 -16.11 -41.88
N ARG A 13 25.11 -15.79 -42.30
CA ARG A 13 25.93 -14.75 -41.67
C ARG A 13 25.25 -13.38 -41.68
N ILE A 14 24.62 -12.99 -42.79
CA ILE A 14 23.89 -11.72 -42.91
C ILE A 14 22.65 -11.72 -42.00
N THR A 15 21.92 -12.84 -41.91
CA THR A 15 20.76 -12.96 -41.03
C THR A 15 21.17 -12.83 -39.56
N TYR A 16 22.26 -13.47 -39.13
CA TYR A 16 22.78 -13.32 -37.76
C TYR A 16 23.29 -11.90 -37.46
N GLU A 17 23.94 -11.23 -38.41
CA GLU A 17 24.35 -9.84 -38.24
C GLU A 17 23.12 -8.92 -38.10
N THR A 18 22.09 -9.17 -38.92
CA THR A 18 20.81 -8.46 -38.84
C THR A 18 20.12 -8.72 -37.51
N PHE A 19 20.16 -9.96 -37.01
CA PHE A 19 19.62 -10.32 -35.69
C PHE A 19 20.37 -9.61 -34.57
N SER A 20 21.70 -9.55 -34.63
CA SER A 20 22.51 -8.81 -33.67
C SER A 20 22.15 -7.31 -33.65
N LYS A 21 21.93 -6.71 -34.82
CA LYS A 21 21.42 -5.33 -34.94
C LYS A 21 20.02 -5.21 -34.35
N PHE A 22 19.11 -6.14 -34.64
CA PHE A 22 17.76 -6.16 -34.08
C PHE A 22 17.80 -6.22 -32.54
N SER A 23 18.48 -7.20 -31.98
CA SER A 23 18.62 -7.41 -30.53
C SER A 23 19.20 -6.18 -29.83
N ASN A 24 20.27 -5.58 -30.39
CA ASN A 24 20.86 -4.35 -29.84
C ASN A 24 19.90 -3.16 -29.86
N ASN A 25 19.09 -2.99 -30.92
CA ASN A 25 18.10 -1.91 -30.98
C ASN A 25 16.92 -2.19 -30.04
N LEU A 26 16.47 -3.45 -29.96
CA LEU A 26 15.40 -3.88 -29.07
C LEU A 26 15.75 -3.63 -27.60
N ASN A 27 16.98 -3.96 -27.19
CA ASN A 27 17.47 -3.72 -25.82
C ASN A 27 17.44 -2.24 -25.44
N ARG A 28 17.57 -1.32 -26.40
CA ARG A 28 17.54 0.14 -26.17
C ARG A 28 16.11 0.71 -26.10
N CYS A 29 15.09 -0.03 -26.50
CA CYS A 29 13.70 0.42 -26.43
C CYS A 29 13.29 0.71 -24.98
N LYS A 30 12.51 1.76 -24.77
CA LYS A 30 12.01 2.13 -23.43
C LYS A 30 10.49 1.99 -23.30
N SER A 31 9.81 1.83 -24.44
CA SER A 31 8.37 1.73 -24.54
C SER A 31 7.98 0.64 -25.54
N LEU A 32 6.74 0.15 -25.46
CA LEU A 32 6.19 -0.80 -26.42
C LEU A 32 6.15 -0.21 -27.85
N ASP A 33 5.92 1.09 -27.98
CA ASP A 33 5.93 1.80 -29.26
C ASP A 33 7.32 1.78 -29.93
N ASP A 34 8.39 1.95 -29.14
CA ASP A 34 9.77 1.77 -29.63
C ASP A 34 10.00 0.34 -30.13
N VAL A 35 9.53 -0.65 -29.35
CA VAL A 35 9.64 -2.07 -29.73
C VAL A 35 8.92 -2.32 -31.05
N SER A 36 7.72 -1.75 -31.23
CA SER A 36 6.95 -1.90 -32.47
C SER A 36 7.72 -1.37 -33.68
N ARG A 37 8.27 -0.15 -33.58
CA ARG A 37 9.08 0.46 -34.65
C ARG A 37 10.30 -0.38 -35.01
N VAL A 38 11.04 -0.86 -34.01
CA VAL A 38 12.22 -1.70 -34.23
C VAL A 38 11.82 -3.02 -34.89
N SER A 39 10.75 -3.64 -34.41
CA SER A 39 10.24 -4.92 -34.94
C SER A 39 9.81 -4.80 -36.40
N VAL A 40 9.01 -3.78 -36.74
CA VAL A 40 8.60 -3.49 -38.13
C VAL A 40 9.80 -3.34 -39.05
N ARG A 41 10.85 -2.66 -38.57
CA ARG A 41 12.06 -2.41 -39.36
C ARG A 41 12.85 -3.68 -39.63
N PHE A 42 13.00 -4.57 -38.63
CA PHE A 42 13.96 -5.67 -38.70
C PHE A 42 13.32 -7.04 -39.02
N LEU A 43 12.12 -7.34 -38.52
CA LEU A 43 11.57 -8.70 -38.61
C LEU A 43 11.43 -9.20 -40.06
N LYS A 44 11.06 -8.33 -40.99
CA LYS A 44 10.95 -8.65 -42.43
C LYS A 44 12.27 -9.09 -43.10
N TYR A 45 13.42 -8.80 -42.47
CA TYR A 45 14.74 -9.24 -42.94
C TYR A 45 15.24 -10.49 -42.21
N LEU A 46 14.57 -10.88 -41.14
CA LEU A 46 14.94 -12.03 -40.33
C LEU A 46 14.09 -13.25 -40.65
N LEU A 47 12.81 -13.04 -40.97
CA LEU A 47 11.84 -14.09 -41.24
C LEU A 47 10.96 -13.69 -42.41
N ASN A 48 10.58 -14.69 -43.22
CA ASN A 48 9.57 -14.54 -44.26
C ASN A 48 8.17 -14.79 -43.66
N PHE A 49 7.34 -13.75 -43.61
CA PHE A 49 5.96 -13.86 -43.14
C PHE A 49 5.08 -12.75 -43.75
N HIS A 50 3.78 -13.00 -43.78
CA HIS A 50 2.75 -11.99 -44.03
C HIS A 50 2.24 -11.39 -42.72
N LEU A 51 2.10 -12.24 -41.70
CA LEU A 51 1.71 -11.84 -40.35
C LEU A 51 2.62 -12.49 -39.33
N PHE A 52 3.09 -11.71 -38.36
CA PHE A 52 3.81 -12.18 -37.18
C PHE A 52 3.05 -11.73 -35.94
N ARG A 53 2.81 -12.66 -35.02
CA ARG A 53 2.08 -12.41 -33.78
C ARG A 53 2.79 -13.09 -32.63
N ILE A 54 3.00 -12.36 -31.53
CA ILE A 54 3.51 -12.92 -30.28
C ILE A 54 2.61 -12.45 -29.14
N SER A 55 2.13 -13.40 -28.33
CA SER A 55 1.32 -13.15 -27.14
C SER A 55 2.09 -13.60 -25.90
N VAL A 56 2.11 -12.74 -24.89
CA VAL A 56 2.79 -13.01 -23.62
C VAL A 56 1.80 -12.87 -22.49
N ASN A 57 1.71 -13.89 -21.64
CA ASN A 57 0.82 -13.88 -20.47
C ASN A 57 1.42 -13.00 -19.36
N GLN A 58 0.60 -12.09 -18.85
CA GLN A 58 0.85 -11.19 -17.73
C GLN A 58 -0.30 -11.31 -16.72
N VAL A 59 -0.15 -12.23 -15.75
CA VAL A 59 -1.05 -12.36 -14.59
C VAL A 59 -2.55 -12.44 -15.01
N GLY A 60 -2.84 -13.16 -16.10
CA GLY A 60 -4.20 -13.35 -16.61
C GLY A 60 -4.62 -12.43 -17.75
N SER A 61 -3.88 -11.35 -18.03
CA SER A 61 -4.00 -10.53 -19.24
C SER A 61 -2.88 -10.85 -20.23
N TYR A 62 -3.14 -10.76 -21.53
CA TYR A 62 -2.17 -11.09 -22.57
C TYR A 62 -1.75 -9.84 -23.31
N LEU A 63 -0.46 -9.53 -23.27
CA LEU A 63 0.12 -8.51 -24.14
C LEU A 63 0.44 -9.16 -25.48
N VAL A 64 -0.22 -8.67 -26.53
CA VAL A 64 -0.07 -9.20 -27.88
C VAL A 64 0.56 -8.16 -28.78
N TYR A 65 1.67 -8.53 -29.39
CA TYR A 65 2.21 -7.84 -30.55
C TYR A 65 1.72 -8.51 -31.82
N CYS A 66 1.20 -7.73 -32.77
CA CYS A 66 0.82 -8.18 -34.09
C CYS A 66 1.44 -7.26 -35.15
N GLN A 67 2.19 -7.85 -36.08
CA GLN A 67 2.79 -7.17 -37.22
C GLN A 67 2.24 -7.73 -38.52
N CYS A 68 1.73 -6.83 -39.37
CA CYS A 68 1.33 -7.11 -40.75
C CYS A 68 2.04 -6.11 -41.66
N ASN A 69 2.83 -6.61 -42.60
CA ASN A 69 3.63 -5.79 -43.51
C ASN A 69 4.47 -4.73 -42.75
N SER A 70 4.23 -3.44 -43.04
CA SER A 70 4.92 -2.29 -42.44
C SER A 70 4.22 -1.73 -41.20
N THR A 71 3.24 -2.45 -40.65
CA THR A 71 2.46 -2.01 -39.48
C THR A 71 2.60 -3.01 -38.34
N GLY A 72 2.91 -2.51 -37.15
CA GLY A 72 3.02 -3.31 -35.93
C GLY A 72 2.25 -2.62 -34.79
N ARG A 73 1.48 -3.39 -34.02
CA ARG A 73 0.67 -2.87 -32.92
C ARG A 73 0.72 -3.78 -31.71
N PHE A 74 0.59 -3.15 -30.55
CA PHE A 74 0.43 -3.81 -29.26
C PHE A 74 -1.00 -3.67 -28.79
N GLU A 75 -1.55 -4.76 -28.29
CA GLU A 75 -2.90 -4.83 -27.74
C GLU A 75 -2.85 -5.63 -26.44
N LEU A 76 -3.50 -5.14 -25.39
CA LEU A 76 -3.73 -5.90 -24.17
C LEU A 76 -5.10 -6.57 -24.29
N ILE A 77 -5.13 -7.89 -24.25
CA ILE A 77 -6.37 -8.67 -24.39
C ILE A 77 -6.54 -9.62 -23.20
N GLN A 78 -7.77 -10.05 -22.95
CA GLN A 78 -8.06 -11.09 -21.97
C GLN A 78 -7.98 -12.48 -22.61
N ARG A 79 -7.90 -13.53 -21.79
CA ARG A 79 -7.76 -14.92 -22.26
C ARG A 79 -8.87 -15.32 -23.23
N GLU A 80 -10.09 -14.83 -23.01
CA GLU A 80 -11.28 -15.14 -23.80
C GLU A 80 -11.20 -14.61 -25.24
N ASN A 81 -10.34 -13.61 -25.46
CA ASN A 81 -10.12 -12.98 -26.77
C ASN A 81 -8.91 -13.56 -27.51
N LEU A 82 -8.25 -14.59 -26.96
CA LEU A 82 -7.22 -15.34 -27.68
C LEU A 82 -7.85 -16.25 -28.72
N PHE A 83 -7.11 -16.52 -29.79
CA PHE A 83 -7.61 -17.44 -30.79
C PHE A 83 -7.70 -18.87 -30.23
N PRO A 84 -8.67 -19.69 -30.68
CA PRO A 84 -8.83 -21.07 -30.20
C PRO A 84 -7.56 -21.92 -30.36
N TYR A 85 -6.79 -21.67 -31.42
CA TYR A 85 -5.53 -22.38 -31.64
C TYR A 85 -4.45 -21.95 -30.63
N GLU A 86 -4.41 -20.68 -30.20
CA GLU A 86 -3.45 -20.20 -29.18
C GLU A 86 -3.73 -20.90 -27.85
N ILE A 87 -5.00 -20.94 -27.44
CA ILE A 87 -5.45 -21.64 -26.22
C ILE A 87 -5.04 -23.11 -26.26
N LYS A 88 -5.33 -23.80 -27.37
CA LYS A 88 -4.98 -25.21 -27.54
C LYS A 88 -3.47 -25.48 -27.42
N ILE A 89 -2.63 -24.66 -28.07
CA ILE A 89 -1.17 -24.85 -28.02
C ILE A 89 -0.62 -24.56 -26.63
N MET A 90 -1.16 -23.57 -25.93
CA MET A 90 -0.76 -23.29 -24.55
C MET A 90 -1.09 -24.44 -23.60
N GLU A 91 -2.19 -25.15 -23.82
CA GLU A 91 -2.61 -26.31 -23.03
C GLU A 91 -1.78 -27.57 -23.38
N ASP A 92 -1.71 -27.91 -24.66
CA ASP A 92 -1.12 -29.17 -25.11
C ASP A 92 0.42 -29.11 -25.30
N ASN A 93 0.98 -27.90 -25.45
CA ASN A 93 2.38 -27.64 -25.84
C ASN A 93 2.80 -28.23 -27.20
N ILE A 94 1.85 -28.50 -28.09
CA ILE A 94 2.12 -29.10 -29.40
C ILE A 94 2.11 -28.00 -30.47
N PRO A 95 3.21 -27.77 -31.21
CA PRO A 95 3.22 -26.83 -32.32
C PRO A 95 2.17 -27.17 -33.37
N ILE A 96 1.49 -26.14 -33.89
CA ILE A 96 0.47 -26.30 -34.93
C ILE A 96 1.00 -25.76 -36.24
N ARG A 97 0.77 -26.54 -37.30
CA ARG A 97 0.84 -26.08 -38.69
C ARG A 97 -0.49 -26.42 -39.36
N THR A 98 -1.22 -25.40 -39.81
CA THR A 98 -2.54 -25.59 -40.43
C THR A 98 -2.73 -24.67 -41.62
N GLY A 99 -3.44 -25.15 -42.65
CA GLY A 99 -3.88 -24.29 -43.77
C GLY A 99 -5.10 -23.44 -43.43
N ASN A 100 -5.75 -23.70 -42.29
CA ASN A 100 -6.92 -22.94 -41.84
C ASN A 100 -6.46 -21.72 -41.02
N VAL A 101 -6.30 -20.58 -41.70
CA VAL A 101 -5.96 -19.30 -41.07
C VAL A 101 -7.25 -18.63 -40.59
N PRO A 102 -7.35 -18.20 -39.31
CA PRO A 102 -8.52 -17.47 -38.80
C PRO A 102 -8.85 -16.24 -39.64
N THR A 103 -10.14 -16.02 -39.91
CA THR A 103 -10.64 -14.94 -40.76
C THR A 103 -10.16 -13.58 -40.27
N GLU A 104 -10.12 -13.35 -38.96
CA GLU A 104 -9.69 -12.09 -38.34
C GLU A 104 -8.20 -11.81 -38.60
N LEU A 105 -7.37 -12.85 -38.75
CA LEU A 105 -5.98 -12.71 -39.14
C LEU A 105 -5.86 -12.49 -40.65
N SER A 106 -6.67 -13.19 -41.45
CA SER A 106 -6.72 -13.02 -42.90
C SER A 106 -7.17 -11.61 -43.31
N GLU A 107 -8.15 -11.04 -42.63
CA GLU A 107 -8.63 -9.67 -42.84
C GLU A 107 -7.53 -8.61 -42.55
N LYS A 108 -6.63 -8.89 -41.61
CA LYS A 108 -5.48 -8.01 -41.36
C LYS A 108 -4.41 -8.08 -42.46
N ILE A 109 -4.44 -9.12 -43.30
CA ILE A 109 -3.50 -9.37 -44.40
C ILE A 109 -4.07 -8.89 -45.76
N SER A 110 -5.31 -8.34 -45.77
CA SER A 110 -6.18 -8.06 -46.94
C SER A 110 -5.57 -7.37 -48.17
N GLU A 111 -4.39 -6.78 -48.08
CA GLU A 111 -3.68 -6.20 -49.23
C GLU A 111 -2.86 -7.24 -50.04
N THR A 112 -2.85 -8.51 -49.61
CA THR A 112 -1.96 -9.55 -50.14
C THR A 112 -2.74 -10.75 -50.64
N ASN A 113 -2.60 -11.11 -51.91
CA ASN A 113 -3.10 -12.39 -52.43
C ASN A 113 -2.27 -13.54 -51.83
N LEU A 114 -2.84 -14.25 -50.86
CA LEU A 114 -2.20 -15.39 -50.20
C LEU A 114 -2.25 -16.64 -51.10
N GLU A 115 -1.09 -17.23 -51.40
CA GLU A 115 -1.01 -18.46 -52.19
C GLU A 115 -0.73 -19.69 -51.32
N ALA A 116 -1.78 -20.48 -51.05
CA ALA A 116 -1.72 -21.65 -50.17
C ALA A 116 -1.10 -21.33 -48.79
N PRO A 117 -1.74 -20.42 -48.01
CA PRO A 117 -1.19 -19.97 -46.75
C PRO A 117 -1.19 -21.08 -45.69
N PHE A 118 -0.17 -21.06 -44.84
CA PHE A 118 -0.08 -21.86 -43.63
C PHE A 118 0.11 -20.96 -42.41
N LEU A 119 -0.70 -21.21 -41.39
CA LEU A 119 -0.47 -20.71 -40.04
C LEU A 119 0.47 -21.69 -39.34
N TRP A 120 1.57 -21.15 -38.83
CA TRP A 120 2.46 -21.84 -37.92
C TRP A 120 2.37 -21.22 -36.55
N SER A 121 2.35 -22.03 -35.50
CA SER A 121 2.28 -21.55 -34.14
C SER A 121 2.99 -22.45 -33.15
N TRP A 122 3.69 -21.83 -32.20
CA TRP A 122 4.48 -22.48 -31.16
C TRP A 122 4.19 -21.81 -29.83
N THR A 123 4.19 -22.59 -28.76
CA THR A 123 4.33 -22.03 -27.42
C THR A 123 5.67 -22.42 -26.84
N PHE A 124 6.25 -21.50 -26.09
CA PHE A 124 7.50 -21.70 -25.41
C PHE A 124 7.27 -21.37 -23.94
N LYS A 125 7.38 -22.40 -23.11
CA LYS A 125 7.25 -22.27 -21.65
C LYS A 125 8.63 -22.08 -21.05
N LYS A 126 8.84 -20.98 -20.35
CA LYS A 126 9.99 -20.77 -19.45
C LYS A 126 9.46 -20.46 -18.06
N MET A 127 10.26 -20.76 -17.03
CA MET A 127 9.87 -20.85 -15.61
C MET A 127 8.84 -19.80 -15.14
N ASP A 128 8.93 -18.54 -15.60
CA ASP A 128 8.06 -17.46 -15.13
C ASP A 128 7.12 -16.86 -16.19
N LEU A 129 7.26 -17.22 -17.47
CA LEU A 129 6.50 -16.61 -18.57
C LEU A 129 6.28 -17.58 -19.73
N ASP A 130 5.00 -17.71 -20.10
CA ASP A 130 4.55 -18.41 -21.30
C ASP A 130 4.39 -17.40 -22.43
N PHE A 131 4.98 -17.73 -23.59
CA PHE A 131 4.77 -16.97 -24.80
C PHE A 131 4.37 -17.87 -25.96
N THR A 132 3.37 -17.42 -26.71
CA THR A 132 2.89 -18.08 -27.92
C THR A 132 3.22 -17.19 -29.11
N VAL A 133 3.79 -17.80 -30.13
CA VAL A 133 4.22 -17.12 -31.36
C VAL A 133 3.51 -17.78 -32.52
N SER A 134 2.94 -16.95 -33.38
CA SER A 134 2.20 -17.37 -34.55
C SER A 134 2.66 -16.58 -35.75
N LEU A 135 2.84 -17.25 -36.89
CA LEU A 135 3.17 -16.60 -38.14
C LEU A 135 2.36 -17.20 -39.29
N VAL A 136 1.99 -16.34 -40.25
CA VAL A 136 1.36 -16.76 -41.50
C VAL A 136 2.36 -16.61 -42.63
N ALA A 137 2.63 -17.70 -43.32
CA ALA A 137 3.54 -17.80 -44.45
C ALA A 137 2.82 -18.46 -45.64
N ASP A 138 3.28 -18.20 -46.86
CA ASP A 138 2.69 -18.75 -48.09
C ASP A 138 3.81 -19.12 -49.08
N LYS A 139 3.45 -19.49 -50.32
CA LYS A 139 4.46 -19.82 -51.34
C LYS A 139 5.40 -18.66 -51.70
N ASN A 140 4.91 -17.42 -51.63
CA ASN A 140 5.68 -16.22 -51.97
C ASN A 140 6.62 -15.79 -50.84
N LYS A 141 6.23 -16.05 -49.59
CA LYS A 141 7.04 -15.86 -48.39
C LYS A 141 7.15 -17.17 -47.63
N ALA A 142 7.93 -18.10 -48.17
CA ALA A 142 8.11 -19.41 -47.57
C ALA A 142 8.85 -19.32 -46.23
N PHE A 143 8.29 -20.01 -45.24
CA PHE A 143 8.88 -20.22 -43.91
C PHE A 143 9.10 -21.73 -43.73
N ASP A 144 10.34 -22.11 -43.45
CA ASP A 144 10.76 -23.51 -43.37
C ASP A 144 11.34 -23.87 -41.99
N VAL A 145 11.64 -25.16 -41.80
CA VAL A 145 12.19 -25.69 -40.54
C VAL A 145 13.52 -25.01 -40.15
N GLY A 146 14.31 -24.57 -41.13
CA GLY A 146 15.56 -23.85 -40.89
C GLY A 146 15.38 -22.47 -40.25
N ASP A 147 14.20 -21.86 -40.39
CA ASP A 147 13.89 -20.53 -39.83
C ASP A 147 13.47 -20.61 -38.35
N ILE A 148 13.18 -21.81 -37.84
CA ILE A 148 12.70 -22.02 -36.47
C ILE A 148 13.74 -21.58 -35.43
N GLU A 149 15.03 -21.77 -35.69
CA GLU A 149 16.08 -21.29 -34.78
C GLU A 149 16.06 -19.76 -34.67
N MET A 150 15.92 -19.06 -35.81
CA MET A 150 15.83 -17.60 -35.83
C MET A 150 14.55 -17.12 -35.16
N LEU A 151 13.42 -17.79 -35.40
CA LEU A 151 12.16 -17.51 -34.73
C LEU A 151 12.30 -17.62 -33.21
N LYS A 152 12.95 -18.68 -32.72
CA LYS A 152 13.20 -18.87 -31.28
C LYS A 152 14.04 -17.73 -30.70
N LEU A 153 15.13 -17.34 -31.37
CA LEU A 153 15.98 -16.22 -30.94
C LEU A 153 15.23 -14.88 -30.88
N ILE A 154 14.40 -14.60 -31.89
CA ILE A 154 13.54 -13.42 -31.91
C ILE A 154 12.57 -13.45 -30.74
N SER A 155 11.92 -14.58 -30.53
CA SER A 155 10.90 -14.75 -29.49
C SER A 155 11.50 -14.61 -28.09
N ASP A 156 12.70 -15.16 -27.87
CA ASP A 156 13.46 -14.98 -26.63
C ASP A 156 13.82 -13.51 -26.38
N SER A 157 14.19 -12.77 -27.44
CA SER A 157 14.50 -11.34 -27.36
C SER A 157 13.27 -10.51 -27.00
N PHE A 158 12.11 -10.81 -27.61
CA PHE A 158 10.85 -10.18 -27.26
C PHE A 158 10.44 -10.48 -25.82
N GLN A 159 10.50 -11.75 -25.42
CA GLN A 159 10.19 -12.17 -24.06
C GLN A 159 11.00 -11.37 -23.04
N ALA A 160 12.33 -11.35 -23.19
CA ALA A 160 13.21 -10.62 -22.29
C ALA A 160 12.87 -9.13 -22.25
N LYS A 161 12.62 -8.51 -23.42
CA LYS A 161 12.34 -7.08 -23.48
C LYS A 161 10.98 -6.71 -22.88
N PHE A 162 9.96 -7.52 -23.09
CA PHE A 162 8.65 -7.30 -22.50
C PHE A 162 8.68 -7.45 -20.99
N GLN A 163 9.37 -8.47 -20.48
CA GLN A 163 9.56 -8.64 -19.04
C GLN A 163 10.31 -7.45 -18.43
N GLU A 164 11.35 -6.95 -19.08
CA GLU A 164 12.09 -5.78 -18.62
C GLU A 164 11.20 -4.53 -18.53
N ILE A 165 10.44 -4.22 -19.59
CA ILE A 165 9.54 -3.06 -19.62
C ILE A 165 8.46 -3.20 -18.55
N TYR A 166 7.86 -4.38 -18.43
CA TYR A 166 6.81 -4.66 -17.45
C TYR A 166 7.31 -4.48 -16.01
N LEU A 167 8.43 -5.11 -15.66
CA LEU A 167 9.00 -5.01 -14.30
C LEU A 167 9.35 -3.57 -13.95
N LYS A 168 9.82 -2.80 -14.92
CA LYS A 168 10.12 -1.38 -14.73
C LYS A 168 8.86 -0.57 -14.43
N GLU A 169 7.77 -0.78 -15.18
CA GLU A 169 6.49 -0.10 -14.92
C GLU A 169 5.91 -0.48 -13.56
N GLU A 170 5.98 -1.76 -13.19
CA GLU A 170 5.54 -2.23 -11.87
C GLU A 170 6.35 -1.59 -10.73
N LEU A 171 7.67 -1.49 -10.90
CA LEU A 171 8.56 -0.84 -9.94
C LEU A 171 8.20 0.66 -9.79
N ASP A 172 7.97 1.36 -10.90
CA ASP A 172 7.59 2.78 -10.90
C ASP A 172 6.25 2.99 -10.19
N HIS A 173 5.27 2.10 -10.40
CA HIS A 173 3.98 2.15 -9.71
C HIS A 173 4.13 1.91 -8.20
N LYS A 174 4.91 0.90 -7.81
CA LYS A 174 5.18 0.60 -6.39
C LYS A 174 5.91 1.74 -5.70
N ASN A 175 6.90 2.35 -6.36
CA ASN A 175 7.63 3.51 -5.83
C ASN A 175 6.70 4.71 -5.59
N LYS A 176 5.82 5.02 -6.54
CA LYS A 176 4.82 6.10 -6.35
C LYS A 176 3.90 5.81 -5.17
N SER A 177 3.40 4.58 -5.06
CA SER A 177 2.52 4.15 -3.96
C SER A 177 3.23 4.25 -2.60
N LEU A 178 4.51 3.87 -2.54
CA LEU A 178 5.33 3.97 -1.34
C LEU A 178 5.53 5.43 -0.90
N LEU A 179 5.83 6.33 -1.84
CA LEU A 179 5.99 7.75 -1.55
C LEU A 179 4.70 8.37 -0.99
N GLN A 180 3.54 7.97 -1.54
CA GLN A 180 2.23 8.40 -1.02
C GLN A 180 2.00 7.90 0.41
N ALA A 181 2.30 6.63 0.69
CA ALA A 181 2.17 6.06 2.04
C ALA A 181 3.08 6.77 3.05
N LEU A 182 4.32 7.11 2.66
CA LEU A 182 5.24 7.87 3.50
C LEU A 182 4.72 9.27 3.83
N ASP A 183 4.12 9.96 2.87
CA ASP A 183 3.52 11.28 3.10
C ASP A 183 2.34 11.20 4.10
N VAL A 184 1.47 10.19 3.96
CA VAL A 184 0.38 9.94 4.89
C VAL A 184 0.91 9.68 6.31
N ILE A 185 1.90 8.81 6.46
CA ILE A 185 2.51 8.49 7.76
C ILE A 185 3.13 9.74 8.38
N LYS A 186 3.85 10.54 7.59
CA LYS A 186 4.46 11.79 8.06
C LYS A 186 3.41 12.77 8.57
N ASN A 187 2.30 12.93 7.84
CA ASN A 187 1.19 13.79 8.23
C ASN A 187 0.47 13.27 9.48
N GLN A 188 0.29 11.96 9.62
CA GLN A 188 -0.28 11.35 10.83
C GLN A 188 0.62 11.54 12.04
N ASN A 189 1.93 11.33 11.91
CA ASN A 189 2.90 11.57 12.99
C ASN A 189 2.88 13.03 13.45
N LYS A 190 2.75 13.99 12.53
CA LYS A 190 2.60 15.41 12.89
C LYS A 190 1.35 15.65 13.74
N LYS A 191 0.20 15.05 13.36
CA LYS A 191 -1.05 15.15 14.13
C LYS A 191 -0.92 14.49 15.51
N ILE A 192 -0.32 13.30 15.59
CA ILE A 192 -0.07 12.61 16.86
C ILE A 192 0.78 13.48 17.77
N ASN A 193 1.87 14.05 17.26
CA ASN A 193 2.73 14.94 18.05
C ASN A 193 1.97 16.17 18.55
N GLN A 194 1.11 16.78 17.73
CA GLN A 194 0.26 17.89 18.18
C GLN A 194 -0.71 17.46 19.29
N ILE A 195 -1.34 16.29 19.17
CA ILE A 195 -2.23 15.75 20.20
C ILE A 195 -1.46 15.49 21.50
N VAL A 196 -0.27 14.89 21.41
CA VAL A 196 0.59 14.59 22.57
C VAL A 196 0.97 15.88 23.31
N GLU A 197 1.38 16.91 22.59
CA GLU A 197 1.72 18.20 23.23
C GLU A 197 0.50 18.85 23.88
N ASN A 198 -0.66 18.84 23.22
CA ASN A 198 -1.91 19.34 23.81
C ASN A 198 -2.33 18.54 25.06
N GLN A 199 -2.15 17.22 25.04
CA GLN A 199 -2.45 16.35 26.18
C GLN A 199 -1.51 16.63 27.35
N LYS A 200 -0.20 16.80 27.11
CA LYS A 200 0.75 17.19 28.16
C LYS A 200 0.35 18.50 28.82
N GLN A 201 -0.01 19.50 28.03
CA GLN A 201 -0.45 20.79 28.56
C GLN A 201 -1.72 20.64 29.42
N THR A 202 -2.72 19.92 28.91
CA THR A 202 -3.98 19.67 29.64
C THR A 202 -3.74 18.92 30.95
N ILE A 203 -2.85 17.92 30.94
CA ILE A 203 -2.46 17.17 32.14
C ILE A 203 -1.77 18.09 33.14
N ALA A 204 -0.85 18.95 32.70
CA ALA A 204 -0.16 19.90 33.57
C ALA A 204 -1.15 20.87 34.24
N ASP A 205 -2.09 21.42 33.46
CA ASP A 205 -3.10 22.36 33.96
C ASP A 205 -4.04 21.70 34.98
N ARG A 206 -4.54 20.49 34.67
CA ARG A 206 -5.39 19.73 35.60
C ARG A 206 -4.62 19.28 36.85
N THR A 207 -3.36 18.89 36.71
CA THR A 207 -2.53 18.49 37.85
C THR A 207 -2.33 19.67 38.79
N LYS A 208 -2.06 20.86 38.25
CA LYS A 208 -1.95 22.10 39.02
C LYS A 208 -3.24 22.40 39.78
N GLU A 209 -4.39 22.30 39.10
CA GLU A 209 -5.70 22.51 39.72
C GLU A 209 -5.98 21.52 40.86
N VAL A 210 -5.64 20.24 40.67
CA VAL A 210 -5.79 19.20 41.70
C VAL A 210 -4.88 19.46 42.90
N VAL A 211 -3.63 19.88 42.66
CA VAL A 211 -2.70 20.25 43.74
C VAL A 211 -3.26 21.43 44.54
N GLU A 212 -3.73 22.49 43.88
CA GLU A 212 -4.36 23.63 44.55
C GLU A 212 -5.60 23.23 45.38
N LYS A 213 -6.44 22.32 44.85
CA LYS A 213 -7.60 21.77 45.57
C LYS A 213 -7.17 20.93 46.79
N ASN A 214 -6.15 20.10 46.66
CA ASN A 214 -5.63 19.28 47.77
C ASN A 214 -5.02 20.14 48.90
N GLU A 215 -4.25 21.18 48.57
CA GLU A 215 -3.68 22.09 49.58
C GLU A 215 -4.76 22.81 50.39
N LYS A 216 -5.90 23.14 49.77
CA LYS A 216 -7.04 23.76 50.46
C LYS A 216 -7.74 22.76 51.39
N LEU A 217 -8.00 21.54 50.91
CA LEU A 217 -8.59 20.48 51.73
C LEU A 217 -7.72 20.15 52.95
N LEU A 218 -6.39 20.10 52.79
CA LEU A 218 -5.47 19.90 53.91
C LEU A 218 -5.58 21.01 54.96
N ARG A 219 -5.71 22.28 54.54
CA ARG A 219 -5.91 23.41 55.46
C ARG A 219 -7.21 23.29 56.26
N ILE A 220 -8.32 22.96 55.58
CA ILE A 220 -9.62 22.74 56.25
C ILE A 220 -9.54 21.55 57.21
N SER A 221 -8.90 20.45 56.80
CA SER A 221 -8.75 19.27 57.65
C SER A 221 -7.90 19.55 58.89
N ALA A 222 -6.85 20.36 58.78
CA ALA A 222 -6.01 20.76 59.91
C ALA A 222 -6.78 21.64 60.91
N LEU A 223 -7.55 22.62 60.42
CA LEU A 223 -8.44 23.44 61.24
C LEU A 223 -9.47 22.59 61.99
N ASN A 224 -10.11 21.63 61.31
CA ASN A 224 -11.06 20.70 61.92
C ASN A 224 -10.42 19.85 63.02
N ALA A 225 -9.25 19.27 62.74
CA ALA A 225 -8.59 18.36 63.66
C ALA A 225 -8.09 19.05 64.95
N HIS A 226 -7.70 20.33 64.87
CA HIS A 226 -7.20 21.07 66.03
C HIS A 226 -8.34 21.79 66.77
N ASN A 227 -9.09 22.63 66.07
CA ASN A 227 -10.01 23.58 66.70
C ASN A 227 -11.30 22.92 67.18
N VAL A 228 -11.75 21.84 66.55
CA VAL A 228 -12.95 21.10 67.00
C VAL A 228 -12.59 20.14 68.13
N ARG A 229 -11.38 19.57 68.09
CA ARG A 229 -10.93 18.56 69.05
C ARG A 229 -10.70 19.12 70.44
N GLU A 230 -10.23 20.36 70.54
CA GLU A 230 -9.96 21.03 71.82
C GLU A 230 -11.23 21.22 72.68
N PRO A 231 -12.30 21.88 72.20
CA PRO A 231 -13.53 22.03 72.98
C PRO A 231 -14.24 20.69 73.20
N LEU A 232 -14.18 19.76 72.24
CA LEU A 232 -14.72 18.41 72.42
C LEU A 232 -14.01 17.65 73.55
N SER A 233 -12.69 17.73 73.62
CA SER A 233 -11.91 17.11 74.70
C SER A 233 -12.24 17.73 76.05
N ARG A 234 -12.47 19.05 76.10
CA ARG A 234 -12.93 19.75 77.30
C ARG A 234 -14.33 19.30 77.74
N ILE A 235 -15.28 19.18 76.80
CA ILE A 235 -16.63 18.64 77.06
C ILE A 235 -16.54 17.22 77.62
N GLN A 236 -15.79 16.33 76.96
CA GLN A 236 -15.62 14.94 77.39
C GLN A 236 -14.96 14.85 78.78
N GLY A 237 -13.95 15.67 79.04
CA GLY A 237 -13.31 15.75 80.36
C GLY A 237 -14.29 16.19 81.43
N ILE A 238 -15.07 17.24 81.19
CA ILE A 238 -16.08 17.74 82.15
C ILE A 238 -17.16 16.68 82.42
N VAL A 239 -17.61 15.96 81.39
CA VAL A 239 -18.59 14.88 81.53
C VAL A 239 -18.05 13.74 82.41
N GLN A 240 -16.77 13.37 82.26
CA GLN A 240 -16.15 12.34 83.10
C GLN A 240 -16.01 12.76 84.58
N LEU A 241 -15.87 14.06 84.84
CA LEU A 241 -15.80 14.59 86.21
C LEU A 241 -17.16 14.60 86.91
N TYR A 242 -18.27 14.48 86.17
CA TYR A 242 -19.62 14.49 86.73
C TYR A 242 -19.86 13.35 87.73
N ASP A 243 -19.24 12.19 87.51
CA ASP A 243 -19.36 11.03 88.41
C ASP A 243 -18.48 11.13 89.67
N VAL A 244 -17.62 12.15 89.78
CA VAL A 244 -16.61 12.29 90.84
C VAL A 244 -16.93 13.43 91.83
N PHE A 245 -17.60 14.49 91.37
CA PHE A 245 -17.91 15.66 92.18
C PHE A 245 -19.34 15.63 92.75
N ASP A 246 -19.56 16.38 93.83
CA ASP A 246 -20.87 16.55 94.43
C ASP A 246 -21.77 17.49 93.59
N ASP A 247 -23.09 17.33 93.75
CA ASP A 247 -24.09 18.00 92.89
C ASP A 247 -24.02 19.54 92.92
N LYS A 248 -23.54 20.11 94.03
CA LYS A 248 -23.35 21.55 94.17
C LYS A 248 -22.16 22.04 93.33
N THR A 249 -21.00 21.38 93.45
CA THR A 249 -19.81 21.68 92.64
C THR A 249 -20.07 21.45 91.15
N CYS A 250 -20.85 20.42 90.80
CA CYS A 250 -21.29 20.18 89.43
C CYS A 250 -22.11 21.35 88.85
N ARG A 251 -23.07 21.89 89.62
CA ARG A 251 -23.92 23.00 89.17
C ARG A 251 -23.20 24.34 89.12
N GLU A 252 -22.33 24.63 90.09
CA GLU A 252 -21.69 25.93 90.23
C GLU A 252 -20.43 26.07 89.36
N GLU A 253 -19.68 24.99 89.11
CA GLU A 253 -18.40 25.06 88.39
C GLU A 253 -18.35 24.27 87.06
N LEU A 254 -18.88 23.05 87.02
CA LEU A 254 -18.78 22.19 85.83
C LEU A 254 -19.81 22.57 84.76
N LEU A 255 -21.05 22.85 85.15
CA LEU A 255 -22.13 23.21 84.22
C LEU A 255 -21.82 24.49 83.40
N PRO A 256 -21.29 25.58 83.99
CA PRO A 256 -20.90 26.76 83.23
C PRO A 256 -19.77 26.49 82.24
N LYS A 257 -18.75 25.71 82.63
CA LYS A 257 -17.62 25.35 81.76
C LYS A 257 -18.03 24.43 80.61
N LEU A 258 -18.98 23.54 80.86
CA LEU A 258 -19.56 22.67 79.84
C LEU A 258 -20.32 23.49 78.80
N LYS A 259 -21.14 24.44 79.27
CA LYS A 259 -21.90 25.34 78.41
C LYS A 259 -20.97 26.20 77.56
N GLN A 260 -19.94 26.79 78.18
CA GLN A 260 -18.92 27.55 77.47
C GLN A 260 -18.20 26.70 76.40
N SER A 261 -17.75 25.48 76.76
CA SER A 261 -17.06 24.61 75.79
C SER A 261 -17.98 24.15 74.65
N SER A 262 -19.28 23.99 74.92
CA SER A 262 -20.29 23.69 73.88
C SER A 262 -20.54 24.87 72.95
N GLU A 263 -20.59 26.10 73.47
CA GLU A 263 -20.74 27.32 72.66
C GLU A 263 -19.50 27.58 71.80
N GLU A 264 -18.30 27.40 72.37
CA GLU A 264 -17.05 27.46 71.61
C GLU A 264 -16.99 26.40 70.51
N MET A 265 -17.45 25.17 70.77
CA MET A 265 -17.53 24.11 69.77
C MET A 265 -18.47 24.47 68.61
N ASP A 266 -19.64 25.04 68.91
CA ASP A 266 -20.61 25.49 67.89
C ASP A 266 -20.04 26.64 67.04
N GLN A 267 -19.35 27.60 67.67
CA GLN A 267 -18.66 28.68 66.95
C GLN A 267 -17.60 28.14 65.98
N VAL A 268 -16.74 27.22 66.44
CA VAL A 268 -15.72 26.61 65.58
C VAL A 268 -16.37 25.83 64.42
N LEU A 269 -17.45 25.09 64.67
CA LEU A 269 -18.20 24.38 63.64
C LEU A 269 -18.79 25.33 62.59
N GLN A 270 -19.36 26.45 63.02
CA GLN A 270 -19.88 27.47 62.11
C GLN A 270 -18.76 28.10 61.26
N GLU A 271 -17.60 28.40 61.85
CA GLU A 271 -16.45 28.92 61.11
C GLU A 271 -15.98 27.96 60.02
N VAL A 272 -15.85 26.66 60.36
CA VAL A 272 -15.48 25.60 59.41
C VAL A 272 -16.48 25.49 58.27
N ILE A 273 -17.78 25.47 58.57
CA ILE A 273 -18.85 25.35 57.58
C ILE A 273 -18.87 26.58 56.66
N ASN A 274 -18.71 27.77 57.22
CA ASN A 274 -18.67 29.01 56.46
C ASN A 274 -17.45 29.06 55.53
N MET A 275 -16.29 28.63 56.02
CA MET A 275 -15.06 28.55 55.22
C MET A 275 -15.20 27.54 54.07
N ALA A 276 -15.70 26.32 54.36
CA ALA A 276 -15.95 25.31 53.34
C ALA A 276 -16.99 25.76 52.29
N THR A 277 -18.05 26.44 52.72
CA THR A 277 -19.12 26.93 51.82
C THR A 277 -18.62 28.09 50.94
N ALA A 278 -17.84 29.01 51.49
CA ALA A 278 -17.22 30.10 50.73
C ALA A 278 -16.26 29.56 49.67
N GLU A 279 -15.46 28.53 50.01
CA GLU A 279 -14.56 27.88 49.06
C GLU A 279 -15.31 27.11 47.95
N ILE A 280 -16.40 26.39 48.29
CA ILE A 280 -17.25 25.72 47.29
C ILE A 280 -17.87 26.72 46.31
N ASN A 281 -18.32 27.88 46.79
CA ASN A 281 -18.89 28.92 45.95
C ASN A 281 -17.84 29.58 45.04
N GLN A 282 -16.61 29.79 45.54
CA GLN A 282 -15.50 30.27 44.71
C GLN A 282 -15.09 29.25 43.64
N LEU A 283 -15.18 27.95 43.93
CA LEU A 283 -14.91 26.89 42.95
C LEU A 283 -15.97 26.87 41.83
N LYS A 284 -17.27 26.97 42.17
CA LYS A 284 -18.35 27.03 41.16
C LYS A 284 -18.28 28.28 40.28
N ALA A 285 -17.84 29.41 40.82
CA ALA A 285 -17.70 30.66 40.07
C ALA A 285 -16.53 30.67 39.08
N LYS A 286 -15.55 29.77 39.23
CA LYS A 286 -14.43 29.60 38.29
C LYS A 286 -14.71 28.61 37.16
N GLU A 287 -15.77 27.80 37.27
CA GLU A 287 -16.18 26.82 36.25
C GLU A 287 -17.17 27.39 35.20
N LEU A 288 -17.62 28.65 35.37
CA LEU A 288 -18.44 29.43 34.43
C LEU A 288 -17.58 30.44 33.66
#